data_AF-A0A924XRG1-F1
#
_entry.id   AF-A0A924XRG1-F1
#
_cell.length_a   1.000
_cell.length_b   1.000
_cell.length_c   1.000
_cell.angle_alpha   90.00
_cell.angle_beta   90.00
_cell.angle_gamma   90.00
#
_symmetry.space_group_name_H-M   'P 1'
#
loop_
_entity.id
_entity.type
_entity.pdbx_description
1 polymer ?
#
loop_
_entity_poly.entity_id
_entity_poly.type
_entity_poly.pdbx_seq_one_letter_code
_entity_poly.pdbx_strand_id
1 'polypeptide(L)'
;ALGAVITTIIYVQAATAVLPLPRRLDPTLIQLGGWDGVSRDLEALCLQHGAGWVASEAYGPASLLAFRAAPGIPVLGAEDRWALFGLPAAAVDGFGLLAISQRRSEPPDAQYWATAEQIGHVVRTRRAAPDGVEAERFRVYRVTTRPGARLVRLPGGRDAPADP
;
A
#
# COMPACT_ATOMS: atom_id res chain seq x y z
N ALA A 1 24.70 0.22 30.28
CA ALA A 1 25.26 0.88 29.07
C ALA A 1 25.03 0.07 27.80
N LEU A 2 25.38 -1.23 27.75
CA LEU A 2 25.27 -2.07 26.56
C LEU A 2 23.88 -2.06 25.89
N GLY A 3 22.81 -2.17 26.68
CA GLY A 3 21.45 -2.13 26.15
C GLY A 3 21.12 -0.84 25.40
N ALA A 4 21.51 0.32 25.94
CA ALA A 4 21.31 1.61 25.28
C ALA A 4 22.09 1.71 23.96
N VAL A 5 23.33 1.19 23.93
CA VAL A 5 24.15 1.17 22.71
C VAL A 5 23.51 0.30 21.63
N ILE A 6 23.07 -0.92 21.97
CA ILE A 6 22.39 -1.82 21.03
C ILE A 6 21.11 -1.17 20.51
N THR A 7 20.31 -0.57 21.40
CA THR A 7 19.09 0.13 21.02
C THR A 7 19.38 1.28 20.05
N THR A 8 20.36 2.14 20.35
CA THR A 8 20.76 3.23 19.45
C THR A 8 21.21 2.72 18.09
N ILE A 9 22.00 1.64 18.03
CA ILE A 9 22.43 1.02 16.77
C ILE A 9 21.21 0.53 15.97
N ILE A 10 20.25 -0.12 16.62
CA ILE A 10 19.02 -0.59 15.96
C ILE A 10 18.21 0.59 15.40
N TYR A 11 18.03 1.67 16.18
CA TYR A 11 17.30 2.85 15.70
C TYR A 11 17.99 3.56 14.53
N VAL A 12 19.31 3.73 14.60
CA VAL A 12 20.10 4.31 13.51
C VAL A 12 19.98 3.44 12.26
N GLN A 13 20.13 2.13 12.40
CA GLN A 13 20.00 1.19 11.29
C GLN A 13 18.57 1.16 10.72
N ALA A 14 17.54 1.26 11.56
CA ALA A 14 16.14 1.31 11.12
C ALA A 14 15.82 2.61 10.36
N ALA A 15 16.39 3.74 10.80
CA ALA A 15 16.16 5.05 10.21
C ALA A 15 16.95 5.26 8.92
N THR A 16 18.19 4.79 8.88
CA THR A 16 19.13 5.11 7.79
C THR A 16 19.40 3.95 6.84
N ALA A 17 19.14 2.71 7.27
CA ALA A 17 19.51 1.49 6.55
C ALA A 17 20.98 1.46 6.08
N VAL A 18 21.89 2.06 6.86
CA VAL A 18 23.33 2.18 6.55
C VAL A 18 23.96 0.83 6.17
N LEU A 19 23.55 -0.26 6.82
CA LEU A 19 23.89 -1.61 6.39
C LEU A 19 22.80 -2.16 5.46
N PRO A 20 23.06 -2.35 4.16
CA PRO A 20 22.11 -3.00 3.27
C PRO A 20 21.99 -4.48 3.63
N LEU A 21 21.05 -4.78 4.53
CA LEU A 21 20.76 -6.14 4.93
C LEU A 21 19.90 -6.82 3.86
N PRO A 22 20.16 -8.10 3.53
CA PRO A 22 19.26 -8.85 2.66
C PRO A 22 17.88 -8.94 3.33
N ARG A 23 16.81 -8.91 2.54
CA ARG A 23 15.40 -8.88 3.02
C ARG A 23 15.10 -9.83 4.19
N ARG A 24 15.66 -11.05 4.17
CA ARG A 24 15.45 -12.06 5.23
C ARG A 24 15.97 -11.65 6.61
N LEU A 25 16.89 -10.69 6.68
CA LEU A 25 17.53 -10.18 7.90
C LEU A 25 17.05 -8.76 8.27
N ASP A 26 16.15 -8.16 7.49
CA ASP A 26 15.66 -6.80 7.73
C ASP A 26 14.15 -6.79 8.00
N PRO A 27 13.72 -6.94 9.27
CA PRO A 27 12.30 -6.87 9.62
C PRO A 27 11.69 -5.49 9.32
N THR A 28 12.49 -4.42 9.37
CA THR A 28 12.02 -3.07 9.06
C THR A 28 11.74 -2.90 7.57
N LEU A 29 12.53 -3.55 6.71
CA LEU A 29 12.25 -3.62 5.27
C LEU A 29 11.00 -4.46 4.99
N ILE A 30 10.85 -5.59 5.67
CA ILE A 30 9.68 -6.46 5.49
C ILE A 30 8.39 -5.68 5.79
N GLN A 31 8.38 -4.88 6.85
CA GLN A 31 7.17 -4.20 7.33
C GLN A 31 6.97 -2.78 6.77
N LEU A 32 8.00 -1.93 6.79
CA LEU A 32 7.84 -0.47 6.65
C LEU A 32 8.61 0.15 5.48
N GLY A 33 9.64 -0.52 4.95
CA GLY A 33 10.47 0.06 3.89
C GLY A 33 9.78 0.15 2.52
N GLY A 34 9.94 1.28 1.82
CA GLY A 34 9.66 1.38 0.38
C GLY A 34 8.22 1.74 -0.04
N TRP A 35 7.33 2.03 0.91
CA TRP A 35 5.92 2.38 0.59
C TRP A 35 5.75 3.69 -0.17
N ASP A 36 6.68 4.65 -0.02
CA ASP A 36 6.67 5.89 -0.81
C ASP A 36 6.87 5.63 -2.31
N GLY A 37 7.68 4.63 -2.65
CA GLY A 37 7.88 4.21 -4.04
C GLY A 37 6.59 3.63 -4.62
N VAL A 38 6.01 2.66 -3.91
CA VAL A 38 4.76 2.01 -4.33
C VAL A 38 3.62 3.02 -4.50
N SER A 39 3.45 3.95 -3.55
CA SER A 39 2.40 4.96 -3.63
C SER A 39 2.57 5.86 -4.85
N ARG A 40 3.81 6.30 -5.13
CA ARG A 40 4.11 7.15 -6.29
C ARG A 40 3.90 6.41 -7.61
N ASP A 41 4.31 5.15 -7.68
CA ASP A 41 4.17 4.33 -8.89
C ASP A 41 2.69 4.05 -9.19
N LEU A 42 1.89 3.76 -8.16
CA LEU A 42 0.43 3.60 -8.29
C LEU A 42 -0.27 4.91 -8.68
N GLU A 43 0.15 6.05 -8.11
CA GLU A 43 -0.33 7.37 -8.52
C GLU A 43 -0.02 7.66 -9.99
N ALA A 44 1.21 7.40 -10.42
CA ALA A 44 1.61 7.56 -11.82
C ALA A 44 0.76 6.68 -12.74
N LEU A 45 0.50 5.42 -12.35
CA LEU A 45 -0.40 4.53 -13.10
C LEU A 45 -1.84 5.05 -13.11
N CYS A 46 -2.35 5.60 -12.01
CA CYS A 46 -3.67 6.22 -11.98
C CYS A 46 -3.75 7.38 -12.98
N LEU A 47 -2.76 8.27 -13.00
CA LEU A 47 -2.71 9.40 -13.92
C LEU A 47 -2.59 8.93 -15.39
N GLN A 48 -1.74 7.94 -15.66
CA GLN A 48 -1.54 7.39 -17.00
C GLN A 48 -2.79 6.71 -17.55
N HIS A 49 -3.51 5.96 -16.71
CA HIS A 49 -4.68 5.22 -17.15
C HIS A 49 -5.99 5.98 -16.96
N GLY A 50 -6.00 7.11 -16.22
CA GLY A 50 -7.20 7.85 -15.85
C GLY A 50 -8.03 7.17 -14.75
N ALA A 51 -7.37 6.43 -13.84
CA ALA A 51 -8.04 5.73 -12.76
C ALA A 51 -8.39 6.69 -11.61
N GLY A 52 -9.62 6.59 -11.09
CA GLY A 52 -10.13 7.54 -10.09
C GLY A 52 -9.74 7.22 -8.64
N TRP A 53 -9.23 6.03 -8.37
CA TRP A 53 -8.97 5.53 -7.02
C TRP A 53 -8.01 4.35 -7.03
N VAL A 54 -7.41 4.07 -5.87
CA VAL A 54 -6.57 2.89 -5.62
C VAL A 54 -7.20 2.04 -4.54
N ALA A 55 -7.13 0.72 -4.65
CA ALA A 55 -7.65 -0.21 -3.67
C ALA A 55 -6.65 -1.31 -3.31
N SER A 56 -6.83 -1.90 -2.13
CA SER A 56 -6.22 -3.18 -1.77
C SER A 56 -7.16 -4.02 -0.92
N GLU A 57 -7.08 -5.34 -1.12
CA GLU A 57 -7.86 -6.34 -0.40
C GLU A 57 -7.24 -6.77 0.93
N ALA A 58 -5.99 -6.36 1.18
CA ALA A 58 -5.30 -6.66 2.42
C ALA A 58 -5.18 -5.38 3.24
N TYR A 59 -5.70 -5.42 4.47
CA TYR A 59 -5.60 -4.33 5.43
C TYR A 59 -4.22 -3.67 5.54
N GLY A 60 -3.15 -4.45 5.73
CA GLY A 60 -1.80 -3.89 5.91
C GLY A 60 -1.36 -3.00 4.74
N PRO A 61 -1.34 -3.53 3.50
CA PRO A 61 -1.12 -2.73 2.30
C PRO A 61 -2.10 -1.56 2.15
N ALA A 62 -3.41 -1.77 2.36
CA ALA A 62 -4.42 -0.73 2.21
C ALA A 62 -4.17 0.46 3.17
N SER A 63 -3.90 0.18 4.45
CA SER A 63 -3.57 1.20 5.46
C SER A 63 -2.30 1.98 5.12
N LEU A 64 -1.24 1.28 4.67
CA LEU A 64 0.03 1.93 4.35
C LEU A 64 -0.04 2.75 3.07
N LEU A 65 -0.81 2.28 2.08
CA LEU A 65 -1.13 3.04 0.88
C LEU A 65 -1.90 4.30 1.25
N ALA A 66 -2.96 4.20 2.06
CA ALA A 66 -3.72 5.37 2.51
C ALA A 66 -2.84 6.37 3.30
N PHE A 67 -1.98 5.86 4.17
CA PHE A 67 -1.07 6.71 4.95
C PHE A 67 -0.05 7.46 4.09
N ARG A 68 0.41 6.86 2.98
CA ARG A 68 1.41 7.47 2.08
C ARG A 68 0.82 8.13 0.82
N ALA A 69 -0.48 7.97 0.59
CA ALA A 69 -1.18 8.46 -0.59
C ALA A 69 -0.97 9.95 -0.81
N ALA A 70 -0.80 10.32 -2.07
CA ALA A 70 -0.83 11.72 -2.47
C ALA A 70 -2.23 12.31 -2.27
N PRO A 71 -2.33 13.62 -1.97
CA PRO A 71 -3.61 14.31 -1.94
C PRO A 71 -4.32 14.15 -3.29
N GLY A 72 -5.57 13.70 -3.29
CA GLY A 72 -6.42 13.66 -4.48
C GLY A 72 -6.69 12.27 -5.07
N ILE A 73 -5.91 11.24 -4.72
CA ILE A 73 -6.23 9.85 -5.11
C ILE A 73 -6.76 9.10 -3.89
N PRO A 74 -8.08 8.84 -3.80
CA PRO A 74 -8.63 8.12 -2.67
C PRO A 74 -8.16 6.67 -2.66
N VAL A 75 -7.83 6.18 -1.46
CA VAL A 75 -7.47 4.79 -1.22
C VAL A 75 -8.64 4.06 -0.58
N LEU A 76 -8.96 2.90 -1.12
CA LEU A 76 -10.12 2.09 -0.72
C LEU A 76 -9.68 0.78 -0.09
N GLY A 77 -10.35 0.43 1.00
CA GLY A 77 -10.26 -0.88 1.64
C GLY A 77 -11.33 -1.82 1.12
N ALA A 78 -10.93 -2.97 0.58
CA ALA A 78 -11.82 -4.02 0.08
C ALA A 78 -11.70 -5.27 0.95
N GLU A 79 -12.25 -5.22 2.16
CA GLU A 79 -12.13 -6.32 3.12
C GLU A 79 -13.17 -6.23 4.24
N ASP A 80 -13.69 -7.37 4.68
CA ASP A 80 -14.72 -7.44 5.74
C ASP A 80 -14.29 -6.80 7.05
N ARG A 81 -12.99 -6.87 7.39
CA ARG A 81 -12.47 -6.31 8.64
C ARG A 81 -12.67 -4.80 8.76
N TRP A 82 -12.85 -4.10 7.63
CA TRP A 82 -13.13 -2.66 7.64
C TRP A 82 -14.46 -2.30 8.29
N ALA A 83 -15.41 -3.24 8.35
CA ALA A 83 -16.68 -3.05 9.05
C ALA A 83 -16.50 -2.75 10.56
N LEU A 84 -15.35 -3.09 11.13
CA LEU A 84 -15.02 -2.87 12.54
C LEU A 84 -14.60 -1.43 12.86
N PHE A 85 -14.33 -0.58 11.86
CA PHE A 85 -13.69 0.73 12.04
C PHE A 85 -14.63 1.94 11.88
N GLY A 86 -15.93 1.73 11.68
CA GLY A 86 -16.91 2.83 11.53
C GLY A 86 -16.61 3.79 10.37
N LEU A 87 -15.85 3.34 9.36
CA LEU A 87 -15.42 4.16 8.24
C LEU A 87 -16.57 4.42 7.26
N PRO A 88 -16.58 5.58 6.58
CA PRO A 88 -17.58 5.88 5.58
C PRO A 88 -17.48 4.91 4.40
N ALA A 89 -18.63 4.48 3.90
CA ALA A 89 -18.71 3.77 2.63
C ALA A 89 -18.15 4.65 1.51
N ALA A 90 -17.36 4.05 0.63
CA ALA A 90 -16.83 4.75 -0.53
C ALA A 90 -17.92 4.87 -1.61
N ALA A 91 -18.20 6.10 -2.05
CA ALA A 91 -18.86 6.31 -3.33
C ALA A 91 -17.80 6.15 -4.43
N VAL A 92 -18.00 5.15 -5.28
CA VAL A 92 -17.01 4.72 -6.29
C VAL A 92 -17.69 4.67 -7.64
N ASP A 93 -17.31 5.62 -8.48
CA ASP A 93 -17.69 5.65 -9.89
C ASP A 93 -16.49 5.33 -10.77
N GLY A 94 -16.77 4.81 -11.96
CA GLY A 94 -15.74 4.48 -12.95
C GLY A 94 -14.87 3.29 -12.53
N PHE A 95 -13.58 3.35 -12.90
CA PHE A 95 -12.61 2.30 -12.61
C PHE A 95 -11.45 2.83 -11.75
N GLY A 96 -10.80 1.91 -11.06
CA GLY A 96 -9.64 2.17 -10.24
C GLY A 96 -8.55 1.14 -10.44
N LEU A 97 -7.49 1.28 -9.64
CA LEU A 97 -6.38 0.33 -9.60
C LEU A 97 -6.44 -0.51 -8.32
N LEU A 98 -6.32 -1.82 -8.46
CA LEU A 98 -6.22 -2.76 -7.36
C LEU A 98 -4.79 -3.30 -7.27
N ALA A 99 -4.16 -3.11 -6.12
CA ALA A 99 -2.84 -3.66 -5.81
C ALA A 99 -2.96 -4.92 -4.93
N ILE A 100 -2.56 -6.07 -5.48
CA ILE A 100 -2.52 -7.35 -4.77
C ILE A 100 -1.08 -7.83 -4.64
N SER A 101 -0.65 -8.13 -3.42
CA SER A 101 0.67 -8.72 -3.18
C SER A 101 0.84 -10.04 -3.92
N GLN A 102 1.98 -10.24 -4.58
CA GLN A 102 2.33 -11.53 -5.19
C GLN A 102 2.62 -12.64 -4.16
N ARG A 103 2.67 -12.30 -2.86
CA ARG A 103 2.69 -13.31 -1.80
C ARG A 103 1.35 -14.04 -1.68
N ARG A 104 0.27 -13.41 -2.16
CA ARG A 104 -1.05 -14.04 -2.31
C ARG A 104 -1.16 -14.64 -3.69
N SER A 105 -1.67 -15.88 -3.77
CA SER A 105 -1.95 -16.56 -5.04
C SER A 105 -3.36 -16.28 -5.55
N GLU A 106 -4.26 -15.85 -4.67
CA GLU A 106 -5.66 -15.65 -5.02
C GLU A 106 -5.81 -14.57 -6.13
N PRO A 107 -6.79 -14.76 -7.03
CA PRO A 107 -7.22 -13.69 -7.94
C PRO A 107 -7.94 -12.57 -7.18
N PRO A 108 -8.15 -11.41 -7.82
CA PRO A 108 -9.07 -10.38 -7.32
C PRO A 108 -10.41 -10.98 -6.92
N ASP A 109 -10.89 -10.59 -5.75
CA ASP A 109 -12.09 -11.16 -5.18
C ASP A 109 -13.35 -10.67 -5.91
N ALA A 110 -14.08 -11.60 -6.52
CA ALA A 110 -15.31 -11.33 -7.26
C ALA A 110 -16.43 -10.79 -6.38
N GLN A 111 -16.31 -10.84 -5.05
CA GLN A 111 -17.24 -10.17 -4.14
C GLN A 111 -17.16 -8.64 -4.25
N TYR A 112 -15.98 -8.08 -4.51
CA TYR A 112 -15.75 -6.64 -4.56
C TYR A 112 -15.67 -6.10 -5.99
N TRP A 113 -15.17 -6.91 -6.94
CA TRP A 113 -14.83 -6.45 -8.29
C TRP A 113 -15.71 -7.11 -9.35
N ALA A 114 -16.30 -6.29 -10.24
CA ALA A 114 -17.05 -6.76 -11.39
C ALA A 114 -16.13 -7.15 -12.55
N THR A 115 -15.07 -6.37 -12.78
CA THR A 115 -14.01 -6.68 -13.74
C THR A 115 -12.65 -6.51 -13.08
N ALA A 116 -11.68 -7.30 -13.53
CA ALA A 116 -10.28 -7.16 -13.12
C ALA A 116 -9.36 -7.56 -14.27
N GLU A 117 -8.64 -6.58 -14.81
CA GLU A 117 -7.67 -6.76 -15.88
C GLU A 117 -6.27 -6.44 -15.35
N GLN A 118 -5.34 -7.39 -15.41
CA GLN A 118 -3.98 -7.12 -14.95
C GLN A 118 -3.26 -6.21 -15.94
N ILE A 119 -2.89 -5.01 -15.50
CA ILE A 119 -2.22 -4.00 -16.34
C ILE A 119 -0.72 -3.90 -16.07
N GLY A 120 -0.23 -4.50 -14.98
CA GLY A 120 1.19 -4.46 -14.67
C GLY A 120 1.55 -4.91 -13.26
N HIS A 121 2.70 -4.42 -12.80
CA HIS A 121 3.19 -4.66 -11.45
C HIS A 121 3.91 -3.43 -10.90
N VAL A 122 3.90 -3.28 -9.58
CA VAL A 122 4.72 -2.31 -8.86
C VAL A 122 5.60 -3.04 -7.86
N VAL A 123 6.81 -2.54 -7.64
CA VAL A 123 7.80 -3.18 -6.77
C VAL A 123 8.10 -2.27 -5.60
N ARG A 124 7.86 -2.77 -4.39
CA ARG A 124 8.28 -2.11 -3.15
C ARG A 124 9.77 -2.34 -2.97
N THR A 125 10.56 -1.29 -3.14
CA THR A 125 12.01 -1.32 -2.94
C THR A 125 12.40 -0.34 -1.84
N ARG A 126 13.43 -0.68 -1.04
CA ARG A 126 14.12 0.30 -0.19
C ARG A 126 15.46 0.62 -0.81
N ARG A 127 15.76 1.92 -0.92
CA ARG A 127 17.07 2.41 -1.34
C ARG A 127 18.04 2.31 -0.16
N ALA A 128 18.69 1.15 -0.01
CA ALA A 128 19.77 0.93 0.96
C ALA A 128 21.13 0.64 0.29
N ALA A 129 21.12 0.32 -1.01
CA ALA A 129 22.27 0.01 -1.85
C ALA A 129 22.07 0.61 -3.27
N PRO A 130 23.09 0.67 -4.13
CA PRO A 130 22.98 1.23 -5.49
C PRO A 130 21.80 0.66 -6.30
N ASP A 131 21.52 -0.64 -6.13
CA ASP A 131 20.48 -1.37 -6.86
C ASP A 131 19.13 -1.47 -6.10
N GLY A 132 19.07 -0.99 -4.86
CA GLY A 132 17.92 -1.16 -3.97
C GLY A 132 17.69 -2.63 -3.55
N VAL A 133 16.90 -2.84 -2.50
CA VAL A 133 16.48 -4.18 -2.07
C VAL A 133 14.98 -4.34 -2.28
N GLU A 134 14.59 -5.31 -3.10
CA GLU A 134 13.18 -5.66 -3.34
C GLU A 134 12.57 -6.28 -2.07
N ALA A 135 11.60 -5.56 -1.51
CA ALA A 135 10.86 -5.97 -0.33
C ALA A 135 9.59 -6.76 -0.69
N GLU A 136 8.93 -6.40 -1.80
CA GLU A 136 7.67 -7.02 -2.22
C GLU A 136 7.28 -6.59 -3.64
N ARG A 137 6.54 -7.44 -4.34
CA ARG A 137 5.96 -7.13 -5.64
C ARG A 137 4.44 -7.24 -5.58
N PHE A 138 3.76 -6.30 -6.21
CA PHE A 138 2.31 -6.25 -6.29
C PHE A 138 1.89 -6.35 -7.75
N ARG A 139 0.92 -7.22 -8.03
CA ARG A 139 0.17 -7.21 -9.29
C ARG A 139 -0.79 -6.04 -9.24
N VAL A 140 -0.85 -5.28 -10.32
CA VAL A 140 -1.77 -4.15 -10.47
C VAL A 140 -2.84 -4.53 -11.48
N TYR A 141 -4.08 -4.40 -11.05
CA TYR A 141 -5.26 -4.65 -11.86
C TYR A 141 -6.02 -3.36 -12.07
N ARG A 142 -6.52 -3.15 -13.29
CA ARG A 142 -7.61 -2.22 -13.55
C ARG A 142 -8.91 -2.91 -13.16
N VAL A 143 -9.70 -2.28 -12.29
CA VAL A 143 -10.91 -2.87 -11.73
C VAL A 143 -12.11 -1.93 -11.79
N THR A 144 -13.30 -2.49 -11.98
CA THR A 144 -14.58 -1.83 -11.67
C THR A 144 -15.23 -2.49 -10.48
N THR A 145 -15.98 -1.71 -9.72
CA THR A 145 -16.64 -2.20 -8.51
C THR A 145 -17.88 -3.01 -8.86
N ARG A 146 -18.11 -4.08 -8.08
CA ARG A 146 -19.35 -4.83 -8.19
C ARG A 146 -20.49 -4.02 -7.58
N PRO A 147 -21.68 -3.98 -8.21
CA PRO A 147 -22.85 -3.36 -7.59
C PRO A 147 -23.13 -3.97 -6.20
N GLY A 148 -23.24 -3.12 -5.18
CA GLY A 148 -23.45 -3.54 -3.79
C GLY A 148 -22.18 -3.95 -3.04
N ALA A 149 -21.00 -3.91 -3.67
CA ALA A 149 -19.73 -4.12 -2.97
C ALA A 149 -19.55 -3.08 -1.86
N ARG A 150 -19.16 -3.55 -0.67
CA ARG A 150 -18.85 -2.68 0.46
C ARG A 150 -17.37 -2.34 0.47
N LEU A 151 -17.04 -1.21 -0.12
CA LEU A 151 -15.71 -0.60 -0.02
C LEU A 151 -15.75 0.54 0.98
N VAL A 152 -14.66 0.70 1.73
CA VAL A 152 -14.50 1.85 2.64
C VAL A 152 -13.48 2.81 2.07
N ARG A 153 -13.72 4.11 2.25
CA ARG A 153 -12.69 5.12 1.96
C ARG A 153 -11.78 5.22 3.17
N LEU A 154 -10.48 4.99 2.97
CA LEU A 154 -9.50 5.11 4.02
C LEU A 154 -9.07 6.57 4.19
N PRO A 155 -8.86 7.03 5.45
CA PRO A 155 -8.33 8.36 5.69
C PRO A 155 -6.89 8.44 5.18
N GLY A 156 -6.57 9.50 4.42
CA GLY A 156 -5.19 9.76 4.00
C GLY A 156 -4.32 10.14 5.20
N GLY A 157 -3.03 9.80 5.17
CA GLY A 157 -2.09 10.26 6.20
C GLY A 157 -1.94 11.79 6.26
N ARG A 158 -2.39 12.48 5.20
CA ARG A 158 -2.44 13.95 5.10
C ARG A 158 -3.83 14.54 5.36
N ASP A 159 -4.84 13.70 5.58
CA ASP A 159 -6.21 14.10 5.95
C ASP A 159 -6.39 14.15 7.48
N ALA A 160 -5.40 13.71 8.26
CA ALA A 160 -5.44 13.80 9.71
C ALA A 160 -5.43 15.28 10.13
N PRO A 161 -6.36 15.73 10.99
CA PRO A 161 -6.24 17.05 11.58
C PRO A 161 -4.88 17.14 12.26
N ALA A 162 -4.17 18.25 12.03
CA ALA A 162 -3.05 18.62 12.88
C ALA A 162 -3.62 18.74 14.31
N ASP A 163 -3.36 17.76 15.16
CA ASP A 163 -3.76 17.84 16.56
C ASP A 163 -3.00 19.04 17.17
N PRO A 164 -3.67 19.90 17.96
CA PRO A 164 -3.17 21.19 18.42
C PRO A 164 -2.04 21.11 19.46
#